data_AF-A0A3B4WY48-F1
#
_entry.id   AF-A0A3B4WY48-F1
#
_cell.length_a   1.000
_cell.length_b   1.000
_cell.length_c   1.000
_cell.angle_alpha   90.00
_cell.angle_beta   90.00
_cell.angle_gamma   90.00
#
_symmetry.space_group_name_H-M   'P 1'
#
loop_
_entity.id
_entity.type
_entity.pdbx_description
1 polymer ?
#
loop_
_entity_poly.entity_id
_entity_poly.type
_entity_poly.pdbx_seq_one_letter_code
_entity_poly.pdbx_strand_id
1 'polypeptide(L)'
;MRRLYVGGLSHSITQKDLKDRFGKFGDVQDVELRTRRDEEGVPYKTFSYINIDISDADLKKCLTVLNKSKWKGGTLQIETAKESFLHRVYQVKTLC
;
A
#
# COMPACT_ATOMS: atom_id res chain seq x y z
N MET A 1 6.06 7.35 9.39
CA MET A 1 6.22 6.34 8.31
C MET A 1 5.20 5.22 8.42
N ARG A 2 4.39 5.03 7.38
CA ARG A 2 3.35 4.01 7.29
C ARG A 2 3.59 3.16 6.05
N ARG A 3 3.37 1.85 6.19
CA ARG A 3 3.43 0.91 5.07
C ARG A 3 2.02 0.58 4.61
N LEU A 4 1.72 0.82 3.35
CA LEU A 4 0.45 0.51 2.72
C LEU A 4 0.62 -0.70 1.82
N TYR A 5 -0.33 -1.62 1.89
CA TYR A 5 -0.50 -2.69 0.92
C TYR A 5 -1.53 -2.25 -0.11
N VAL A 6 -1.18 -2.37 -1.38
CA VAL A 6 -2.04 -2.02 -2.52
C VAL A 6 -2.17 -3.25 -3.43
N GLY A 7 -3.29 -3.95 -3.37
CA GLY A 7 -3.64 -5.08 -4.21
C GLY A 7 -4.61 -4.72 -5.33
N GLY A 8 -4.83 -5.67 -6.24
CA GLY A 8 -5.79 -5.52 -7.35
C GLY A 8 -5.37 -4.50 -8.39
N LEU A 9 -4.05 -4.27 -8.51
CA LEU A 9 -3.47 -3.40 -9.52
C LEU A 9 -3.50 -4.10 -10.88
N SER A 10 -3.74 -3.33 -11.93
CA SER A 10 -3.56 -3.80 -13.31
C SER A 10 -2.06 -3.85 -13.64
N HIS A 11 -1.67 -4.70 -14.60
CA HIS A 11 -0.28 -4.80 -15.09
C HIS A 11 0.21 -3.51 -15.75
N SER A 12 -0.68 -2.59 -16.13
CA SER A 12 -0.34 -1.28 -16.68
C SER A 12 0.05 -0.24 -15.62
N ILE A 13 -0.04 -0.57 -14.33
CA ILE A 13 0.32 0.35 -13.24
C ILE A 13 1.82 0.30 -12.99
N THR A 14 2.44 1.48 -12.94
CA THR A 14 3.85 1.63 -12.60
C THR A 14 4.05 2.20 -11.20
N GLN A 15 5.27 2.05 -10.68
CA GLN A 15 5.67 2.67 -9.42
C GLN A 15 5.47 4.19 -9.43
N LYS A 16 5.63 4.84 -10.59
CA LYS A 16 5.43 6.28 -10.75
C LYS A 16 3.96 6.68 -10.59
N ASP A 17 3.03 5.89 -11.13
CA ASP A 17 1.59 6.13 -10.94
C ASP A 17 1.20 6.05 -9.46
N LEU A 18 1.77 5.08 -8.74
CA LEU A 18 1.55 4.93 -7.30
C LEU A 18 2.16 6.14 -6.57
N LYS A 19 3.39 6.52 -6.88
CA LYS A 19 4.03 7.68 -6.25
C LYS A 19 3.23 8.97 -6.46
N ASP A 20 2.74 9.23 -7.66
CA ASP A 20 1.90 10.41 -7.96
C ASP A 20 0.57 10.37 -7.21
N ARG A 21 -0.09 9.20 -7.20
CA ARG A 21 -1.41 9.05 -6.58
C ARG A 21 -1.36 9.19 -5.07
N PHE A 22 -0.39 8.53 -4.43
CA PHE A 22 -0.21 8.55 -2.98
C PHE A 22 0.51 9.82 -2.51
N GLY A 23 1.33 10.43 -3.37
CA GLY A 23 1.99 11.73 -3.14
C GLY A 23 1.03 12.88 -2.84
N LYS A 24 -0.22 12.78 -3.30
CA LYS A 24 -1.28 13.76 -2.97
C LYS A 24 -1.75 13.72 -1.53
N PHE A 25 -1.53 12.61 -0.83
CA PHE A 25 -1.97 12.40 0.55
C PHE A 25 -0.83 12.55 1.56
N GLY A 26 0.42 12.32 1.13
CA GLY A 26 1.60 12.36 1.98
C GLY A 26 2.87 12.11 1.19
N ASP A 27 4.01 12.09 1.87
CA ASP A 27 5.31 11.99 1.21
C ASP A 27 5.72 10.53 0.97
N VAL A 28 5.79 10.13 -0.30
CA VAL A 28 6.09 8.74 -0.69
C VAL A 28 7.60 8.52 -0.71
N GLN A 29 8.07 7.79 0.28
CA GLN A 29 9.47 7.44 0.48
C GLN A 29 9.91 6.30 -0.45
N ASP A 30 9.13 5.22 -0.50
CA ASP A 30 9.48 4.02 -1.27
C ASP A 30 8.24 3.32 -1.82
N VAL A 31 8.39 2.68 -2.99
CA VAL A 31 7.33 1.94 -3.67
C VAL A 31 7.90 0.62 -4.16
N GLU A 32 7.35 -0.49 -3.68
CA GLU A 32 7.73 -1.84 -4.08
C GLU A 32 6.59 -2.49 -4.86
N LEU A 33 6.69 -2.47 -6.20
CA LEU A 33 5.73 -3.13 -7.10
C LEU A 33 6.13 -4.59 -7.33
N ARG A 34 5.23 -5.53 -7.02
CA ARG A 34 5.42 -6.97 -7.24
C ARG A 34 4.31 -7.53 -8.12
N THR A 35 4.71 -8.25 -9.15
CA THR A 35 3.79 -8.93 -10.07
C THR A 35 4.00 -10.43 -9.97
N ARG A 36 2.98 -11.18 -9.56
CA ARG A 36 2.96 -12.64 -9.61
C ARG A 36 2.58 -13.07 -11.02
N ARG A 37 3.38 -14.00 -11.54
CA ARG A 37 3.17 -14.64 -12.84
C ARG A 37 2.90 -16.12 -12.60
N ASP A 38 2.06 -16.70 -13.43
CA ASP A 38 1.76 -18.12 -13.42
C ASP A 38 2.90 -18.94 -14.09
N GLU A 39 2.77 -20.27 -14.18
CA GLU A 39 3.76 -21.15 -14.83
C GLU A 39 3.96 -20.78 -16.31
N GLU A 40 2.92 -20.27 -16.97
CA GLU A 40 2.97 -19.78 -18.35
C GLU A 40 3.56 -18.36 -18.47
N GLY A 41 3.96 -17.73 -17.36
CA GLY A 41 4.49 -16.35 -17.34
C GLY A 41 3.42 -15.26 -17.41
N VAL A 42 2.13 -15.63 -17.42
CA VAL A 42 1.00 -14.69 -17.46
C VAL A 42 0.83 -14.01 -16.11
N PRO A 43 0.81 -12.66 -16.04
CA PRO A 43 0.60 -11.96 -14.78
C PRO A 43 -0.86 -12.09 -14.31
N TYR A 44 -1.09 -12.83 -13.22
CA TYR A 44 -2.44 -13.04 -12.68
C TYR A 44 -2.73 -12.19 -11.44
N LYS A 45 -1.69 -11.67 -10.76
CA LYS A 45 -1.87 -10.85 -9.56
C LYS A 45 -0.76 -9.83 -9.39
N THR A 46 -1.11 -8.55 -9.38
CA THR A 46 -0.18 -7.45 -9.11
C THR A 46 -0.53 -6.78 -7.79
N PHE A 47 0.48 -6.58 -6.95
CA PHE A 47 0.36 -5.87 -5.69
C PHE A 47 1.57 -4.97 -5.46
N SER A 48 1.44 -4.00 -4.56
CA SER A 48 2.53 -3.10 -4.19
C SER A 48 2.54 -2.81 -2.71
N TYR A 49 3.74 -2.58 -2.19
CA TYR A 49 3.93 -1.99 -0.88
C TYR A 49 4.42 -0.56 -1.05
N ILE A 50 3.81 0.38 -0.34
CA ILE A 50 4.18 1.79 -0.41
C ILE A 50 4.56 2.24 1.00
N ASN A 51 5.78 2.73 1.16
CA ASN A 51 6.18 3.47 2.34
C ASN A 51 5.89 4.95 2.11
N ILE A 52 4.98 5.49 2.90
CA ILE A 52 4.56 6.88 2.83
C ILE A 52 4.57 7.49 4.23
N ASP A 53 5.00 8.74 4.33
CA ASP A 53 4.81 9.54 5.53
C ASP A 53 3.50 10.30 5.43
N ILE A 54 2.54 9.88 6.25
CA ILE A 54 1.17 10.40 6.28
C ILE A 54 0.65 10.34 7.71
N SER A 55 -0.12 11.35 8.11
CA SER A 55 -0.78 11.39 9.42
C SER A 55 -1.93 10.39 9.51
N ASP A 56 -2.21 9.89 10.72
CA ASP A 56 -3.28 8.92 10.99
C ASP A 56 -4.65 9.35 10.44
N ALA A 57 -4.97 10.64 10.49
CA ALA A 57 -6.22 11.20 10.00
C ALA A 57 -6.36 11.04 8.47
N ASP A 58 -5.33 11.42 7.71
CA ASP A 58 -5.33 11.34 6.25
C ASP A 58 -5.13 9.92 5.75
N LEU A 59 -4.39 9.09 6.48
CA LEU A 59 -4.28 7.66 6.23
C LEU A 59 -5.65 7.00 6.23
N LYS A 60 -6.44 7.23 7.28
CA LYS A 60 -7.78 6.63 7.42
C LYS A 60 -8.71 7.09 6.31
N LYS A 61 -8.68 8.38 5.96
CA LYS A 61 -9.43 8.93 4.81
C LYS A 61 -8.99 8.28 3.50
N CYS A 62 -7.68 8.19 3.26
CA CYS A 62 -7.09 7.60 2.06
C CYS A 62 -7.54 6.14 1.89
N LEU A 63 -7.47 5.35 2.96
CA LEU A 63 -7.98 3.97 2.98
C LEU A 63 -9.48 3.91 2.65
N THR A 64 -10.31 4.71 3.32
CA THR A 64 -11.76 4.67 3.07
C THR A 64 -12.13 5.11 1.65
N VAL A 65 -11.43 6.10 1.09
CA VAL A 65 -11.73 6.66 -0.24
C VAL A 65 -11.22 5.76 -1.36
N LEU A 66 -10.02 5.20 -1.21
CA LEU A 66 -9.34 4.46 -2.27
C LEU A 66 -9.52 2.92 -2.18
N ASN A 67 -9.98 2.39 -1.04
CA ASN A 67 -10.27 0.96 -0.92
C ASN A 67 -11.55 0.61 -1.69
N LYS A 68 -11.48 -0.48 -2.49
CA LYS A 68 -12.53 -0.97 -3.39
C LYS A 68 -12.88 -0.04 -4.56
N SER A 69 -12.06 0.98 -4.83
CA SER A 69 -12.25 1.85 -5.99
C SER A 69 -11.77 1.15 -7.27
N LYS A 70 -12.48 1.32 -8.39
CA LYS A 70 -11.98 0.88 -9.70
C LYS A 70 -10.93 1.85 -10.22
N TRP A 71 -9.75 1.35 -10.60
CA TRP A 71 -8.67 2.15 -11.16
C TRP A 71 -7.88 1.39 -12.22
N LYS A 72 -7.72 2.02 -13.40
CA LYS A 72 -7.07 1.44 -14.59
C LYS A 72 -7.48 -0.01 -14.90
N GLY A 73 -8.77 -0.30 -14.77
CA GLY A 73 -9.35 -1.62 -15.05
C GLY A 73 -9.22 -2.66 -13.93
N GLY A 74 -8.55 -2.34 -12.82
CA GLY A 74 -8.50 -3.18 -11.61
C GLY A 74 -9.34 -2.63 -10.46
N THR A 75 -9.61 -3.45 -9.45
CA THR A 75 -10.24 -3.00 -8.19
C THR A 75 -9.13 -2.81 -7.17
N LEU A 76 -8.83 -1.55 -6.83
CA LEU A 76 -7.85 -1.22 -5.82
C LEU A 76 -8.27 -1.79 -4.47
N GLN A 77 -7.37 -2.52 -3.85
CA GLN A 77 -7.52 -3.00 -2.50
C GLN A 77 -6.39 -2.42 -1.67
N ILE A 78 -6.69 -1.37 -0.90
CA ILE A 78 -5.70 -0.71 -0.07
C ILE A 78 -5.96 -1.06 1.36
N GLU A 79 -4.91 -1.54 2.01
CA GLU A 79 -4.93 -1.86 3.42
C GLU A 79 -3.68 -1.24 4.05
N THR A 80 -3.78 -0.76 5.28
CA THR A 80 -2.57 -0.59 6.08
C THR A 80 -1.92 -1.95 6.18
N ALA A 81 -0.69 -2.09 5.66
CA ALA A 81 0.05 -3.31 5.84
C ALA A 81 0.11 -3.53 7.35
N LYS A 82 -0.44 -4.65 7.84
CA LYS A 82 -0.45 -4.96 9.27
C LYS A 82 0.97 -4.73 9.78
N GLU A 83 1.13 -3.83 10.74
CA GLU A 83 2.26 -3.88 11.64
C GLU A 83 2.15 -5.22 12.34
N SER A 84 2.81 -6.24 11.78
CA SER A 84 2.99 -7.50 12.46
C SER A 84 3.67 -7.18 13.78
N PHE A 85 2.90 -7.29 14.85
CA PHE A 85 3.39 -7.60 16.20
C PHE A 85 4.15 -6.49 16.97
N LEU A 86 4.76 -5.50 16.31
CA LEU A 86 5.68 -4.56 16.97
C LEU A 86 4.98 -3.55 17.91
N HIS A 87 3.70 -3.25 17.70
CA HIS A 87 2.95 -2.37 18.61
C HIS A 87 2.75 -2.98 20.01
N ARG A 88 2.76 -4.32 20.14
CA ARG A 88 2.77 -4.95 21.48
C ARG A 88 4.15 -4.88 22.15
N VAL A 89 5.22 -4.74 21.37
CA VAL A 89 6.60 -4.76 21.88
C VAL A 89 7.06 -3.37 22.33
N TYR A 90 6.55 -2.29 21.72
CA TYR A 90 6.92 -0.92 22.12
C TYR A 90 6.28 -0.45 23.43
N GLN A 91 5.11 -0.98 23.82
CA GLN A 91 4.47 -0.58 25.08
C GLN A 91 5.09 -1.25 26.33
N VAL A 92 5.99 -2.23 26.16
CA VAL A 92 6.59 -2.99 27.27
C VAL A 92 8.00 -2.48 27.64
N LYS A 93 8.60 -1.56 26.87
CA LYS A 93 9.95 -1.03 27.14
C LYS A 93 10.02 0.27 27.95
N THR A 94 8.88 0.80 28.43
CA THR A 94 8.84 1.97 29.34
C THR A 94 8.52 1.57 30.79
N LEU A 95 8.63 0.28 31.12
CA LEU A 95 8.46 -0.23 32.48
C LEU A 95 9.47 -1.36 32.76
N CYS A 96 10.75 -1.02 32.77
CA CYS A 96 11.81 -1.70 33.54
C CYS A 96 12.98 -0.75 33.73
#